data_AF-R7WCC3-F1
#
_entry.id   AF-R7WCC3-F1
#
_cell.length_a   1.000
_cell.length_b   1.000
_cell.length_c   1.000
_cell.angle_alpha   90.00
_cell.angle_beta   90.00
_cell.angle_gamma   90.00
#
_symmetry.space_group_name_H-M   'P 1'
#
loop_
_entity.id
_entity.type
_entity.pdbx_description
1 polymer ?
#
loop_
_entity_poly.entity_id
_entity_poly.type
_entity_poly.pdbx_seq_one_letter_code
_entity_poly.pdbx_strand_id
1 'polypeptide(L)'
;MKGGVVDDLRVMFTRKESSTCLARSVMFLVIFAVGVIAGLWTATGPRTQYTRTYNNIVFPSTTTTTVYAEAGAEAEAGFAEFVAPTRLMHDMTDEQLFWRASMVPVAAEYPFKRVPKVAFMFLTGRGELPLAPLWERFFRGNEDRFSVYVHAPPGMTVNVSTDSPFYGRQIPSQETAWGSISLMDAEKRLLANALLDFSNERFVLLSESCIPLHSFRAVYDYLIGSRHSFVEVYFQQTKQCQGRYSRRMAPAIRLPQWRKGSQWFELSRDLAIDVLADTKYYPLFRRHCRPSCYPDEHYLPTTVNMLHGARNANRTVTYVDWSKGGAHPAKYTAGNVTAAAVPGIRRRGGRNDRPWIYIQQPLDHPVTREHKTPPLHLPAPHLVEFATVCMV
;
A
#
# COMPACT_ATOMS: atom_id res chain seq x y z
N MET A 1 86.20 35.20 -13.58
CA MET A 1 85.73 33.80 -13.74
C MET A 1 84.58 33.55 -12.77
N LYS A 2 83.57 32.81 -13.23
CA LYS A 2 82.35 32.32 -12.53
C LYS A 2 81.15 33.26 -12.52
N GLY A 3 80.32 33.09 -13.55
CA GLY A 3 78.95 33.58 -13.66
C GLY A 3 78.28 32.86 -14.83
N GLY A 4 77.73 31.68 -14.58
CA GLY A 4 77.07 30.85 -15.59
C GLY A 4 76.94 29.43 -15.07
N VAL A 5 75.68 28.97 -14.91
CA VAL A 5 75.18 27.58 -14.76
C VAL A 5 73.84 27.54 -13.99
N VAL A 6 73.39 28.63 -13.34
CA VAL A 6 72.15 28.57 -12.51
C VAL A 6 70.87 29.03 -13.23
N ASP A 7 70.94 29.77 -14.33
CA ASP A 7 69.74 30.33 -14.98
C ASP A 7 69.07 29.42 -16.04
N ASP A 8 69.79 28.47 -16.63
CA ASP A 8 69.22 27.60 -17.69
C ASP A 8 68.34 26.46 -17.17
N LEU A 9 68.48 26.05 -15.90
CA LEU A 9 67.70 24.95 -15.35
C LEU A 9 66.25 25.35 -14.98
N ARG A 10 66.01 26.63 -14.66
CA ARG A 10 64.67 27.13 -14.31
C ARG A 10 63.75 27.28 -15.51
N VAL A 11 64.30 27.51 -16.70
CA VAL A 11 63.51 27.70 -17.93
C VAL A 11 63.07 26.36 -18.54
N MET A 12 63.79 25.26 -18.29
CA MET A 12 63.39 23.93 -18.77
C MET A 12 62.25 23.28 -17.99
N PHE A 13 62.09 23.59 -16.69
CA PHE A 13 61.04 22.96 -15.86
C PHE A 13 59.64 23.59 -16.06
N THR A 14 59.56 24.88 -16.39
CA THR A 14 58.27 25.57 -16.59
C THR A 14 57.62 25.26 -17.94
N ARG A 15 58.41 24.93 -18.97
CA ARG A 15 57.89 24.59 -20.31
C ARG A 15 57.30 23.17 -20.39
N LYS A 16 57.70 22.25 -19.50
CA LYS A 16 57.28 20.84 -19.50
C LYS A 16 55.98 20.58 -18.72
N GLU A 17 55.64 21.41 -17.74
CA GLU A 17 54.36 21.34 -17.02
C GLU A 17 53.21 22.02 -17.78
N SER A 18 53.50 23.10 -18.53
CA SER A 18 52.49 23.77 -19.36
C SER A 18 52.01 22.88 -20.53
N SER A 19 52.91 22.10 -21.14
CA SER A 19 52.55 21.23 -22.28
C SER A 19 51.72 20.01 -21.86
N THR A 20 51.91 19.51 -20.64
CA THR A 20 51.14 18.37 -20.10
C THR A 20 49.75 18.78 -19.63
N CYS A 21 49.58 19.99 -19.10
CA CYS A 21 48.27 20.55 -18.77
C CYS A 21 47.45 20.82 -20.06
N LEU A 22 48.07 21.45 -21.06
CA LEU A 22 47.44 21.72 -22.35
C LEU A 22 47.04 20.41 -23.07
N ALA A 23 47.92 19.41 -23.08
CA ALA A 23 47.62 18.12 -23.69
C ALA A 23 46.45 17.40 -23.00
N ARG A 24 46.35 17.48 -21.67
CA ARG A 24 45.21 16.91 -20.91
C ARG A 24 43.90 17.63 -21.20
N SER A 25 43.91 18.95 -21.30
CA SER A 25 42.72 19.73 -21.67
C SER A 25 42.26 19.46 -23.09
N VAL A 26 43.20 19.34 -24.04
CA VAL A 26 42.89 18.98 -25.43
C VAL A 26 42.34 17.57 -25.52
N MET A 27 42.91 16.60 -24.80
CA MET A 27 42.41 15.23 -24.76
C MET A 27 40.99 15.15 -24.17
N PHE A 28 40.70 15.92 -23.12
CA PHE A 28 39.35 16.02 -22.56
C PHE A 28 38.34 16.60 -23.55
N LEU A 29 38.71 17.65 -24.29
CA LEU A 29 37.85 18.26 -25.30
C LEU A 29 37.57 17.31 -26.47
N VAL A 30 38.57 16.52 -26.89
CA VAL A 30 38.39 15.50 -27.94
C VAL A 30 37.44 14.40 -27.47
N ILE A 31 37.62 13.88 -26.26
CA ILE A 31 36.72 12.84 -25.69
C ILE A 31 35.30 13.38 -25.54
N PHE A 32 35.15 14.63 -25.06
CA PHE A 32 33.85 15.27 -24.92
C PHE A 32 33.16 15.48 -26.29
N ALA A 33 33.90 15.94 -27.30
CA ALA A 33 33.36 16.12 -28.66
C ALA A 33 32.94 14.78 -29.29
N VAL A 34 33.73 13.71 -29.12
CA VAL A 34 33.38 12.36 -29.58
C VAL A 34 32.13 11.85 -28.86
N GLY A 35 32.00 12.10 -27.55
CA GLY A 35 30.81 11.75 -26.77
C GLY A 35 29.54 12.48 -27.23
N VAL A 36 29.66 13.77 -27.56
CA VAL A 36 28.54 14.56 -28.10
C VAL A 36 28.14 14.07 -29.49
N ILE A 37 29.11 13.76 -30.36
CA ILE A 37 28.84 13.21 -31.69
C ILE A 37 28.17 11.83 -31.58
N ALA A 38 28.67 10.93 -30.72
CA ALA A 38 28.05 9.62 -30.49
C ALA A 38 26.64 9.72 -29.88
N GLY A 39 26.42 10.68 -28.97
CA GLY A 39 25.10 10.99 -28.41
C GLY A 39 24.12 11.51 -29.45
N LEU A 40 24.58 12.36 -30.37
CA LEU A 40 23.76 12.85 -31.48
C LEU A 40 23.46 11.74 -32.49
N TRP A 41 24.43 10.88 -32.83
CA TRP A 41 24.20 9.72 -33.71
C TRP A 41 23.19 8.71 -33.16
N THR A 42 23.13 8.52 -31.83
CA THR A 42 22.11 7.68 -31.19
C THR A 42 20.73 8.37 -31.09
N ALA A 43 20.70 9.71 -31.07
CA ALA A 43 19.46 10.49 -31.06
C ALA A 43 18.85 10.70 -32.45
N THR A 44 19.66 10.74 -33.52
CA THR A 44 19.21 11.07 -34.89
C THR A 44 19.47 9.99 -35.93
N GLY A 45 20.11 8.87 -35.57
CA GLY A 45 20.27 7.72 -36.47
C GLY A 45 18.92 7.07 -36.83
N PRO A 46 18.79 6.47 -38.02
CA PRO A 46 17.54 5.85 -38.44
C PRO A 46 17.15 4.73 -37.47
N ARG A 47 16.04 4.92 -36.74
CA ARG A 47 15.39 3.85 -35.99
C ARG A 47 14.87 2.83 -37.00
N THR A 48 15.58 1.72 -37.15
CA THR A 48 15.04 0.51 -37.78
C THR A 48 13.86 0.05 -36.93
N GLN A 49 12.65 0.40 -37.37
CA GLN A 49 11.42 -0.19 -36.86
C GLN A 49 11.47 -1.68 -37.21
N TYR A 50 11.67 -2.51 -36.21
CA TYR A 50 11.36 -3.94 -36.30
C TYR A 50 9.83 -4.07 -36.31
N THR A 51 9.22 -3.88 -37.48
CA THR A 51 7.82 -4.25 -37.70
C THR A 51 7.76 -5.77 -37.72
N ARG A 52 7.36 -6.37 -36.60
CA ARG A 52 6.92 -7.76 -36.56
C ARG A 52 5.53 -7.80 -37.20
N THR A 53 5.50 -8.02 -38.50
CA THR A 53 4.27 -8.24 -39.27
C THR A 53 3.64 -9.55 -38.79
N TYR A 54 2.70 -9.47 -37.85
CA TYR A 54 1.73 -10.55 -37.71
C TYR A 54 0.73 -10.37 -38.85
N ASN A 55 0.83 -11.25 -39.84
CA ASN A 55 -0.24 -11.43 -40.83
C ASN A 55 -1.47 -11.91 -40.06
N ASN A 56 -2.37 -10.98 -39.71
CA ASN A 56 -3.73 -11.30 -39.33
C ASN A 56 -4.43 -11.81 -40.60
N ILE A 57 -4.50 -13.14 -40.73
CA ILE A 57 -5.43 -13.79 -41.64
C ILE A 57 -6.82 -13.51 -41.09
N VAL A 58 -7.52 -12.57 -41.72
CA VAL A 58 -8.93 -12.30 -41.47
C VAL A 58 -9.74 -13.42 -42.13
N PHE A 59 -10.38 -14.25 -41.32
CA PHE A 59 -11.55 -15.02 -41.76
C PHE A 59 -12.79 -14.35 -41.16
N PRO A 60 -13.65 -13.71 -41.97
CA PRO A 60 -14.95 -13.27 -41.49
C PRO A 60 -15.88 -14.48 -41.51
N SER A 61 -16.01 -15.18 -40.38
CA SER A 61 -17.16 -16.04 -40.16
C SER A 61 -18.25 -15.22 -39.50
N THR A 62 -19.09 -14.62 -40.35
CA THR A 62 -20.44 -14.22 -39.98
C THR A 62 -21.16 -15.49 -39.55
N THR A 63 -21.32 -15.72 -38.26
CA THR A 63 -22.33 -16.64 -37.77
C THR A 63 -23.26 -15.84 -36.89
N THR A 64 -24.34 -15.41 -37.53
CA THR A 64 -25.58 -14.99 -36.90
C THR A 64 -26.10 -16.18 -36.10
N THR A 65 -25.63 -16.37 -34.87
CA THR A 65 -26.28 -17.30 -33.95
C THR A 65 -27.48 -16.59 -33.36
N THR A 66 -28.62 -16.93 -33.94
CA THR A 66 -29.97 -16.71 -33.43
C THR A 66 -30.03 -16.80 -31.91
N VAL A 67 -30.44 -15.68 -31.31
CA VAL A 67 -31.13 -15.59 -30.02
C VAL A 67 -32.13 -16.73 -29.92
N TYR A 68 -31.93 -17.70 -29.00
CA TYR A 68 -32.95 -18.41 -28.21
C TYR A 68 -32.24 -19.31 -27.17
N ALA A 69 -32.58 -19.12 -25.88
CA ALA A 69 -32.06 -19.77 -24.64
C ALA A 69 -30.69 -19.25 -24.16
N GLU A 70 -30.49 -18.66 -22.97
CA GLU A 70 -31.14 -18.81 -21.65
C GLU A 70 -31.26 -17.45 -20.91
N ALA A 71 -32.38 -16.73 -21.09
CA ALA A 71 -32.60 -15.46 -20.38
C ALA A 71 -32.76 -15.60 -18.85
N GLY A 72 -32.88 -16.82 -18.32
CA GLY A 72 -33.02 -17.09 -16.88
C GLY A 72 -31.70 -17.16 -16.11
N ALA A 73 -30.62 -17.66 -16.71
CA ALA A 73 -29.32 -17.83 -16.05
C ALA A 73 -28.47 -16.55 -16.12
N GLU A 74 -28.55 -15.78 -17.20
CA GLU A 74 -27.85 -14.49 -17.33
C GLU A 74 -28.43 -13.41 -16.41
N ALA A 75 -29.72 -13.44 -16.11
CA ALA A 75 -30.37 -12.46 -15.23
C ALA A 75 -30.00 -12.66 -13.75
N GLU A 76 -29.90 -13.91 -13.27
CA GLU A 76 -29.34 -14.20 -11.95
C GLU A 76 -27.85 -13.87 -11.87
N ALA A 77 -27.10 -14.16 -12.93
CA ALA A 77 -25.69 -13.76 -13.02
C ALA A 77 -25.55 -12.23 -12.95
N GLY A 78 -26.48 -11.45 -13.52
CA GLY A 78 -26.42 -9.99 -13.52
C GLY A 78 -26.45 -9.36 -12.13
N PHE A 79 -27.47 -9.69 -11.31
CA PHE A 79 -27.57 -9.11 -9.96
C PHE A 79 -26.55 -9.73 -8.99
N ALA A 80 -26.34 -11.05 -9.05
CA ALA A 80 -25.35 -11.72 -8.19
C ALA A 80 -23.92 -11.21 -8.45
N GLU A 81 -23.53 -11.06 -9.72
CA GLU A 81 -22.23 -10.49 -10.09
C GLU A 81 -22.12 -9.01 -9.75
N PHE A 82 -23.23 -8.26 -9.77
CA PHE A 82 -23.23 -6.87 -9.32
C PHE A 82 -22.96 -6.74 -7.81
N VAL A 83 -23.58 -7.59 -6.98
CA VAL A 83 -23.46 -7.52 -5.52
C VAL A 83 -22.22 -8.21 -4.97
N ALA A 84 -21.69 -9.21 -5.68
CA ALA A 84 -20.49 -9.96 -5.27
C ALA A 84 -19.70 -10.39 -6.52
N PRO A 85 -18.92 -9.48 -7.13
CA PRO A 85 -18.20 -9.77 -8.37
C PRO A 85 -17.21 -10.93 -8.24
N THR A 86 -17.36 -11.91 -9.12
CA THR A 86 -16.42 -13.02 -9.26
C THR A 86 -15.29 -12.66 -10.23
N ARG A 87 -15.59 -11.83 -11.24
CA ARG A 87 -14.63 -11.34 -12.23
C ARG A 87 -14.08 -9.98 -11.78
N LEU A 88 -12.83 -10.00 -11.29
CA LEU A 88 -12.19 -8.78 -10.79
C LEU A 88 -11.55 -7.93 -11.89
N MET A 89 -11.24 -8.50 -13.05
CA MET A 89 -10.67 -7.75 -14.16
C MET A 89 -11.74 -6.90 -14.84
N HIS A 90 -11.46 -5.61 -15.01
CA HIS A 90 -12.34 -4.61 -15.61
C HIS A 90 -11.52 -3.50 -16.29
N ASP A 91 -12.18 -2.65 -17.07
CA ASP A 91 -11.59 -1.52 -17.81
C ASP A 91 -11.85 -0.14 -17.18
N MET A 92 -12.56 -0.08 -16.04
CA MET A 92 -12.80 1.16 -15.30
C MET A 92 -11.50 1.87 -14.92
N THR A 93 -11.46 3.18 -15.15
CA THR A 93 -10.46 4.09 -14.57
C THR A 93 -10.58 4.15 -13.05
N ASP A 94 -9.54 4.65 -12.36
CA ASP A 94 -9.59 4.82 -10.90
C ASP A 94 -10.75 5.73 -10.48
N GLU A 95 -11.01 6.80 -11.23
CA GLU A 95 -12.12 7.71 -10.96
C GLU A 95 -13.48 7.00 -11.05
N GLN A 96 -13.70 6.19 -12.10
CA GLN A 96 -14.93 5.42 -12.28
C GLN A 96 -15.07 4.33 -11.21
N LEU A 97 -13.99 3.60 -10.93
CA LEU A 97 -13.96 2.53 -9.94
C LEU A 97 -14.22 3.09 -8.54
N PHE A 98 -13.55 4.17 -8.14
CA PHE A 98 -13.72 4.77 -6.82
C PHE A 98 -15.12 5.34 -6.65
N TRP A 99 -15.65 6.01 -7.67
CA TRP A 99 -17.04 6.47 -7.67
C TRP A 99 -18.01 5.30 -7.46
N ARG A 100 -17.88 4.22 -8.25
CA ARG A 100 -18.72 3.03 -8.15
C ARG A 100 -18.62 2.36 -6.78
N ALA A 101 -17.40 2.14 -6.29
CA ALA A 101 -17.13 1.47 -5.03
C ALA A 101 -17.58 2.29 -3.80
N SER A 102 -17.71 3.61 -3.95
CA SER A 102 -18.21 4.51 -2.91
C SER A 102 -19.75 4.63 -2.88
N MET A 103 -20.46 3.99 -3.81
CA MET A 103 -21.93 4.00 -3.79
C MET A 103 -22.46 3.22 -2.57
N VAL A 104 -23.39 3.84 -1.84
CA VAL A 104 -24.03 3.25 -0.65
C VAL A 104 -25.53 3.16 -0.87
N PRO A 105 -26.16 1.99 -0.67
CA PRO A 105 -27.60 1.86 -0.75
C PRO A 105 -28.25 2.64 0.40
N VAL A 106 -29.27 3.43 0.09
CA VAL A 106 -30.07 4.16 1.10
C VAL A 106 -31.01 3.20 1.86
N ALA A 107 -31.45 2.13 1.20
CA ALA A 107 -32.23 1.08 1.85
C ALA A 107 -31.37 0.37 2.92
N ALA A 108 -31.87 0.30 4.15
CA ALA A 108 -31.16 -0.32 5.26
C ALA A 108 -31.06 -1.84 5.13
N GLU A 109 -32.04 -2.47 4.48
CA GLU A 109 -32.10 -3.91 4.30
C GLU A 109 -31.55 -4.31 2.93
N TYR A 110 -30.78 -5.40 2.90
CA TYR A 110 -30.31 -6.00 1.66
C TYR A 110 -31.38 -6.93 1.09
N PRO A 111 -31.68 -6.86 -0.22
CA PRO A 111 -32.65 -7.75 -0.86
C PRO A 111 -32.08 -9.15 -1.12
N PHE A 112 -31.00 -9.54 -0.44
CA PHE A 112 -30.32 -10.83 -0.59
C PHE A 112 -29.70 -11.28 0.73
N LYS A 113 -29.55 -12.59 0.90
CA LYS A 113 -28.88 -13.16 2.08
C LYS A 113 -27.39 -12.88 2.00
N ARG A 114 -26.85 -12.37 3.11
CA ARG A 114 -25.46 -11.94 3.19
C ARG A 114 -24.79 -12.52 4.43
N VAL A 115 -23.54 -12.95 4.25
CA VAL A 115 -22.63 -13.30 5.35
C VAL A 115 -21.55 -12.22 5.37
N PRO A 116 -21.35 -11.50 6.49
CA PRO A 116 -20.25 -10.53 6.60
C PRO A 116 -18.91 -11.20 6.32
N LYS A 117 -18.12 -10.61 5.43
CA LYS A 117 -16.79 -11.12 5.04
C LYS A 117 -15.67 -10.18 5.47
N VAL A 118 -14.49 -10.76 5.64
CA VAL A 118 -13.22 -10.02 5.73
C VAL A 118 -12.53 -10.09 4.36
N ALA A 119 -12.27 -8.93 3.76
CA ALA A 119 -11.47 -8.80 2.55
C ALA A 119 -9.97 -8.77 2.92
N PHE A 120 -9.23 -9.76 2.43
CA PHE A 120 -7.77 -9.81 2.55
C PHE A 120 -7.15 -9.28 1.26
N MET A 121 -6.52 -8.12 1.37
CA MET A 121 -5.97 -7.38 0.25
C MET A 121 -4.44 -7.47 0.27
N PHE A 122 -3.87 -8.14 -0.72
CA PHE A 122 -2.43 -8.37 -0.84
C PHE A 122 -1.83 -7.38 -1.85
N LEU A 123 -0.96 -6.51 -1.35
CA LEU A 123 -0.12 -5.63 -2.15
C LEU A 123 1.24 -6.30 -2.32
N THR A 124 1.51 -6.82 -3.52
CA THR A 124 2.74 -7.57 -3.80
C THR A 124 3.73 -6.72 -4.59
N GLY A 125 4.98 -6.64 -4.14
CA GLY A 125 6.02 -5.88 -4.83
C GLY A 125 6.62 -6.61 -6.02
N ARG A 126 6.50 -7.94 -6.06
CA ARG A 126 7.10 -8.81 -7.09
C ARG A 126 6.09 -9.71 -7.81
N GLY A 127 4.79 -9.59 -7.54
CA GLY A 127 3.78 -10.48 -8.12
C GLY A 127 3.87 -11.94 -7.65
N GLU A 128 4.71 -12.23 -6.66
CA GLU A 128 4.90 -13.55 -6.08
C GLU A 128 4.23 -13.63 -4.71
N LEU A 129 3.67 -14.79 -4.38
CA LEU A 129 3.07 -15.11 -3.09
C LEU A 129 3.78 -16.33 -2.46
N PRO A 130 5.05 -16.20 -2.03
CA PRO A 130 5.82 -17.33 -1.50
C PRO A 130 5.19 -17.96 -0.25
N LEU A 131 4.33 -17.20 0.45
CA LEU A 131 3.63 -17.64 1.65
C LEU A 131 2.18 -18.08 1.37
N ALA A 132 1.77 -18.21 0.10
CA ALA A 132 0.44 -18.68 -0.28
C ALA A 132 0.04 -20.01 0.39
N PRO A 133 0.92 -21.03 0.50
CA PRO A 133 0.55 -22.29 1.17
C PRO A 133 0.13 -22.13 2.64
N LEU A 134 0.65 -21.11 3.33
CA LEU A 134 0.25 -20.82 4.71
C LEU A 134 -1.13 -20.16 4.76
N TRP A 135 -1.40 -19.25 3.82
CA TRP A 135 -2.69 -18.59 3.68
C TRP A 135 -3.79 -19.55 3.21
N GLU A 136 -3.49 -20.46 2.28
CA GLU A 136 -4.37 -21.56 1.88
C GLU A 136 -4.83 -22.39 3.08
N ARG A 137 -3.88 -22.76 3.96
CA ARG A 137 -4.21 -23.47 5.20
C ARG A 137 -5.02 -22.64 6.19
N PHE A 138 -4.79 -21.33 6.24
CA PHE A 138 -5.54 -20.41 7.09
C PHE A 138 -6.99 -20.26 6.61
N PHE A 139 -7.20 -20.16 5.31
CA PHE A 139 -8.53 -19.95 4.71
C PHE A 139 -9.41 -21.19 4.63
N ARG A 140 -8.81 -22.37 4.50
CA ARG A 140 -9.52 -23.64 4.28
C ARG A 140 -10.74 -23.84 5.18
N GLY A 141 -11.89 -24.09 4.57
CA GLY A 141 -13.16 -24.38 5.24
C GLY A 141 -13.90 -23.13 5.73
N ASN A 142 -13.54 -21.94 5.25
CA ASN A 142 -14.17 -20.66 5.62
C ASN A 142 -14.50 -19.80 4.38
N GLU A 143 -14.65 -20.42 3.21
CA GLU A 143 -14.76 -19.75 1.90
C GLU A 143 -15.95 -18.77 1.79
N ASP A 144 -16.97 -18.92 2.64
CA ASP A 144 -18.14 -18.04 2.73
C ASP A 144 -17.89 -16.74 3.53
N ARG A 145 -16.78 -16.65 4.26
CA ARG A 145 -16.49 -15.59 5.25
C ARG A 145 -15.31 -14.69 4.91
N PHE A 146 -14.69 -14.89 3.76
CA PHE A 146 -13.62 -14.02 3.30
C PHE A 146 -13.67 -13.81 1.79
N SER A 147 -12.89 -12.84 1.35
CA SER A 147 -12.56 -12.62 -0.05
C SER A 147 -11.09 -12.21 -0.14
N VAL A 148 -10.46 -12.52 -1.27
CA VAL A 148 -9.05 -12.20 -1.52
C VAL A 148 -8.93 -11.26 -2.71
N TYR A 149 -8.02 -10.31 -2.63
CA TYR A 149 -7.69 -9.38 -3.71
C TYR A 149 -6.18 -9.21 -3.79
N VAL A 150 -5.61 -9.24 -4.99
CA VAL A 150 -4.16 -9.15 -5.18
C VAL A 150 -3.83 -8.04 -6.16
N HIS A 151 -3.02 -7.08 -5.71
CA HIS A 151 -2.37 -6.11 -6.57
C HIS A 151 -0.94 -6.59 -6.85
N ALA A 152 -0.60 -6.74 -8.12
CA ALA A 152 0.72 -7.17 -8.58
C ALA A 152 1.24 -6.20 -9.64
N PRO A 153 2.57 -6.03 -9.79
CA PRO A 153 3.12 -5.14 -10.81
C PRO A 153 2.61 -5.52 -12.21
N PRO A 154 2.32 -4.53 -13.09
CA PRO A 154 1.93 -4.79 -14.47
C PRO A 154 2.86 -5.79 -15.18
N GLY A 155 2.28 -6.73 -15.92
CA GLY A 155 3.02 -7.78 -16.61
C GLY A 155 3.41 -8.99 -15.73
N MET A 156 3.18 -8.92 -14.42
CA MET A 156 3.30 -10.08 -13.54
C MET A 156 1.93 -10.75 -13.35
N THR A 157 1.92 -12.07 -13.37
CA THR A 157 0.72 -12.88 -13.13
C THR A 157 0.91 -13.69 -11.86
N VAL A 158 -0.10 -13.67 -10.98
CA VAL A 158 -0.12 -14.50 -9.77
C VAL A 158 -0.27 -15.97 -10.19
N ASN A 159 0.83 -16.72 -10.16
CA ASN A 159 0.85 -18.13 -10.55
C ASN A 159 0.53 -19.03 -9.34
N VAL A 160 -0.73 -19.48 -9.27
CA VAL A 160 -1.24 -20.35 -8.21
C VAL A 160 -2.13 -21.44 -8.81
N SER A 161 -2.36 -22.52 -8.07
CA SER A 161 -3.28 -23.58 -8.49
C SER A 161 -4.74 -23.09 -8.53
N THR A 162 -5.59 -23.75 -9.31
CA THR A 162 -7.00 -23.35 -9.51
C THR A 162 -7.86 -23.49 -8.25
N ASP A 163 -7.44 -24.34 -7.31
CA ASP A 163 -8.06 -24.53 -6.00
C ASP A 163 -7.54 -23.53 -4.94
N SER A 164 -6.53 -22.73 -5.27
CA SER A 164 -6.00 -21.71 -4.38
C SER A 164 -6.99 -20.56 -4.20
N PRO A 165 -7.17 -20.00 -2.98
CA PRO A 165 -8.02 -18.83 -2.75
C PRO A 165 -7.48 -17.56 -3.43
N PHE A 166 -6.27 -17.60 -3.99
CA PHE A 166 -5.68 -16.52 -4.77
C PHE A 166 -5.99 -16.61 -6.28
N TYR A 167 -6.54 -17.74 -6.74
CA TYR A 167 -6.80 -17.96 -8.16
C TYR A 167 -7.84 -16.99 -8.70
N GLY A 168 -7.50 -16.28 -9.79
CA GLY A 168 -8.38 -15.29 -10.40
C GLY A 168 -8.66 -14.07 -9.52
N ARG A 169 -7.87 -13.84 -8.46
CA ARG A 169 -8.07 -12.74 -7.50
C ARG A 169 -7.18 -11.52 -7.74
N GLN A 170 -6.46 -11.50 -8.85
CA GLN A 170 -5.68 -10.34 -9.28
C GLN A 170 -6.62 -9.23 -9.79
N ILE A 171 -6.37 -7.99 -9.34
CA ILE A 171 -7.12 -6.80 -9.78
C ILE A 171 -6.36 -6.06 -10.88
N PRO A 172 -7.03 -5.19 -11.67
CA PRO A 172 -6.34 -4.21 -12.50
C PRO A 172 -5.35 -3.39 -11.66
N SER A 173 -4.06 -3.51 -12.00
CA SER A 173 -2.95 -3.01 -11.20
C SER A 173 -2.10 -2.02 -11.98
N GLN A 174 -1.39 -1.13 -11.29
CA GLN A 174 -0.46 -0.16 -11.90
C GLN A 174 0.90 -0.19 -11.19
N GLU A 175 1.91 0.41 -11.81
CA GLU A 175 3.25 0.52 -11.22
C GLU A 175 3.22 1.24 -9.87
N THR A 176 3.98 0.71 -8.92
CA THR A 176 4.14 1.28 -7.58
C THR A 176 5.61 1.58 -7.31
N ALA A 177 5.86 2.62 -6.52
CA ALA A 177 7.21 2.97 -6.09
C ALA A 177 7.20 3.19 -4.59
N TRP A 178 8.24 2.71 -3.91
CA TRP A 178 8.35 2.81 -2.46
C TRP A 178 8.29 4.26 -1.99
N GLY A 179 7.44 4.54 -0.99
CA GLY A 179 7.24 5.88 -0.44
C GLY A 179 6.60 6.89 -1.40
N SER A 180 6.15 6.45 -2.58
CA SER A 180 5.46 7.29 -3.56
C SER A 180 3.95 7.27 -3.33
N ILE A 181 3.26 8.29 -3.84
CA ILE A 181 1.80 8.33 -3.88
C ILE A 181 1.19 7.13 -4.61
N SER A 182 1.94 6.54 -5.57
CA SER A 182 1.49 5.37 -6.32
C SER A 182 1.26 4.13 -5.45
N LEU A 183 1.91 4.04 -4.28
CA LEU A 183 1.65 2.97 -3.33
C LEU A 183 0.25 3.11 -2.70
N MET A 184 -0.10 4.33 -2.28
CA MET A 184 -1.45 4.64 -1.79
C MET A 184 -2.50 4.53 -2.90
N ASP A 185 -2.15 4.82 -4.16
CA ASP A 185 -3.03 4.55 -5.31
C ASP A 185 -3.36 3.05 -5.42
N ALA A 186 -2.37 2.18 -5.28
CA ALA A 186 -2.57 0.72 -5.29
C ALA A 186 -3.41 0.23 -4.11
N GLU A 187 -3.20 0.78 -2.91
CA GLU A 187 -4.02 0.49 -1.72
C GLU A 187 -5.48 0.90 -1.93
N LYS A 188 -5.72 2.09 -2.52
CA LYS A 188 -7.08 2.54 -2.88
C LYS A 188 -7.71 1.66 -3.95
N ARG A 189 -6.95 1.15 -4.94
CA ARG A 189 -7.46 0.19 -5.94
C ARG A 189 -7.87 -1.15 -5.33
N LEU A 190 -7.07 -1.66 -4.39
CA LEU A 190 -7.40 -2.85 -3.61
C LEU A 190 -8.70 -2.62 -2.82
N LEU A 191 -8.79 -1.52 -2.08
CA LEU A 191 -9.99 -1.15 -1.34
C LEU A 191 -11.23 -1.05 -2.24
N ALA A 192 -11.11 -0.40 -3.38
CA ALA A 192 -12.23 -0.19 -4.28
C ALA A 192 -12.73 -1.49 -4.90
N ASN A 193 -11.84 -2.35 -5.38
CA ASN A 193 -12.22 -3.69 -5.85
C ASN A 193 -12.85 -4.53 -4.75
N ALA A 194 -12.33 -4.44 -3.52
CA ALA A 194 -12.90 -5.14 -2.38
C ALA A 194 -14.29 -4.62 -2.00
N LEU A 195 -14.54 -3.32 -2.11
CA LEU A 195 -15.82 -2.70 -1.77
C LEU A 195 -16.96 -3.08 -2.72
N LEU A 196 -16.63 -3.48 -3.96
CA LEU A 196 -17.62 -3.97 -4.92
C LEU A 196 -18.33 -5.24 -4.46
N ASP A 197 -17.72 -6.08 -3.61
CA ASP A 197 -18.45 -7.14 -2.90
C ASP A 197 -19.15 -6.51 -1.68
N PHE A 198 -20.48 -6.45 -1.74
CA PHE A 198 -21.32 -5.90 -0.68
C PHE A 198 -21.23 -6.74 0.60
N SER A 199 -20.78 -7.98 0.55
CA SER A 199 -20.56 -8.85 1.70
C SER A 199 -19.34 -8.45 2.54
N ASN A 200 -18.35 -7.76 1.97
CA ASN A 200 -17.17 -7.33 2.69
C ASN A 200 -17.48 -6.21 3.69
N GLU A 201 -17.19 -6.46 4.98
CA GLU A 201 -17.32 -5.47 6.07
C GLU A 201 -15.97 -4.93 6.57
N ARG A 202 -14.91 -5.71 6.38
CA ARG A 202 -13.59 -5.49 6.98
C ARG A 202 -12.52 -5.62 5.91
N PHE A 203 -11.58 -4.69 5.87
CA PHE A 203 -10.62 -4.57 4.78
C PHE A 203 -9.21 -4.57 5.35
N VAL A 204 -8.50 -5.69 5.21
CA VAL A 204 -7.16 -5.90 5.80
C VAL A 204 -6.11 -5.79 4.69
N LEU A 205 -5.20 -4.83 4.82
CA LEU A 205 -4.05 -4.69 3.92
C LEU A 205 -2.86 -5.54 4.40
N LEU A 206 -2.29 -6.34 3.49
CA LEU A 206 -1.17 -7.24 3.71
C LEU A 206 -0.16 -7.13 2.55
N SER A 207 1.09 -7.51 2.81
CA SER A 207 2.10 -7.75 1.76
C SER A 207 2.30 -9.25 1.53
N GLU A 208 3.08 -9.59 0.51
CA GLU A 208 3.51 -10.97 0.22
C GLU A 208 4.31 -11.63 1.35
N SER A 209 4.74 -10.84 2.33
CA SER A 209 5.62 -11.24 3.42
C SER A 209 4.92 -11.33 4.78
N CYS A 210 3.60 -11.11 4.79
CA CYS A 210 2.78 -11.26 5.99
C CYS A 210 2.28 -12.69 6.19
N ILE A 211 2.21 -13.12 7.46
CA ILE A 211 1.61 -14.40 7.86
C ILE A 211 0.52 -14.20 8.90
N PRO A 212 -0.50 -15.08 8.95
CA PRO A 212 -1.47 -15.08 10.03
C PRO A 212 -0.82 -15.57 11.33
N LEU A 213 -1.09 -14.83 12.41
CA LEU A 213 -0.67 -15.19 13.75
C LEU A 213 -1.75 -15.96 14.49
N HIS A 214 -3.04 -15.86 14.17
CA HIS A 214 -4.10 -16.58 14.86
C HIS A 214 -4.89 -17.45 13.87
N SER A 215 -5.75 -18.34 14.36
CA SER A 215 -6.67 -19.10 13.49
C SER A 215 -7.65 -18.16 12.78
N PHE A 216 -8.16 -18.55 11.60
CA PHE A 216 -9.16 -17.77 10.87
C PHE A 216 -10.33 -17.35 11.74
N ARG A 217 -10.96 -18.30 12.44
CA ARG A 217 -12.11 -18.01 13.32
C ARG A 217 -11.82 -16.91 14.32
N ALA A 218 -10.70 -16.98 15.03
CA ALA A 218 -10.31 -15.95 16.00
C ALA A 218 -10.13 -14.57 15.35
N VAL A 219 -9.52 -14.50 14.16
CA VAL A 219 -9.35 -13.24 13.42
C VAL A 219 -10.69 -12.70 12.93
N TYR A 220 -11.52 -13.56 12.35
CA TYR A 220 -12.84 -13.23 11.82
C TYR A 220 -13.77 -12.72 12.93
N ASP A 221 -13.93 -13.47 14.01
CA ASP A 221 -14.79 -13.11 15.14
C ASP A 221 -14.36 -11.77 15.76
N TYR A 222 -13.04 -11.55 15.87
CA TYR A 222 -12.48 -10.31 16.39
C TYR A 222 -12.75 -9.10 15.47
N LEU A 223 -12.49 -9.23 14.17
CA LEU A 223 -12.66 -8.13 13.22
C LEU A 223 -14.13 -7.81 13.00
N ILE A 224 -14.96 -8.81 12.71
CA ILE A 224 -16.39 -8.63 12.47
C ILE A 224 -17.10 -8.08 13.72
N GLY A 225 -16.71 -8.56 14.91
CA GLY A 225 -17.27 -8.09 16.18
C GLY A 225 -16.76 -6.73 16.69
N SER A 226 -15.73 -6.16 16.05
CA SER A 226 -15.15 -4.88 16.48
C SER A 226 -16.10 -3.71 16.20
N ARG A 227 -16.05 -2.65 17.01
CA ARG A 227 -16.68 -1.35 16.67
C ARG A 227 -15.72 -0.36 16.03
N HIS A 228 -14.43 -0.69 16.05
CA HIS A 228 -13.37 0.18 15.58
C HIS A 228 -12.70 -0.37 14.33
N SER A 229 -12.18 0.54 13.51
CA SER A 229 -11.10 0.27 12.56
C SER A 229 -9.75 0.21 13.29
N PHE A 230 -8.73 -0.37 12.64
CA PHE A 230 -7.38 -0.52 13.20
C PHE A 230 -6.33 0.16 12.32
N VAL A 231 -6.27 1.50 12.42
CA VAL A 231 -5.20 2.34 11.87
C VAL A 231 -4.31 2.81 13.02
N GLU A 232 -3.00 2.60 12.93
CA GLU A 232 -2.05 3.16 13.89
C GLU A 232 -1.96 4.68 13.72
N VAL A 233 -2.11 5.41 14.83
CA VAL A 233 -2.13 6.87 14.82
C VAL A 233 -1.28 7.37 15.98
N TYR A 234 -0.19 8.07 15.66
CA TYR A 234 0.63 8.76 16.65
C TYR A 234 1.23 10.06 16.12
N PHE A 235 1.73 10.86 17.04
CA PHE A 235 2.53 12.04 16.75
C PHE A 235 3.81 12.02 17.58
N GLN A 236 4.94 12.30 16.95
CA GLN A 236 6.24 12.41 17.60
C GLN A 236 7.01 13.59 17.02
N GLN A 237 7.71 14.34 17.87
CA GLN A 237 8.57 15.45 17.48
C GLN A 237 9.91 14.95 16.93
N THR A 238 9.85 14.20 15.83
CA THR A 238 11.02 13.59 15.17
C THR A 238 11.07 13.97 13.70
N LYS A 239 12.26 13.85 13.08
CA LYS A 239 12.44 14.04 11.63
C LYS A 239 11.53 13.12 10.80
N GLN A 240 11.21 11.93 11.31
CA GLN A 240 10.43 10.91 10.60
C GLN A 240 8.91 11.05 10.77
N CYS A 241 8.43 11.91 11.68
CA CYS A 241 7.01 12.16 11.90
C CYS A 241 6.68 13.63 11.64
N GLN A 242 6.98 14.51 12.60
CA GLN A 242 6.78 15.96 12.47
C GLN A 242 7.55 16.57 11.30
N GLY A 243 8.82 16.15 11.11
CA GLY A 243 9.71 16.72 10.09
C GLY A 243 9.28 16.48 8.64
N ARG A 244 8.36 15.55 8.40
CA ARG A 244 7.82 15.24 7.07
C ARG A 244 6.59 16.08 6.69
N TYR A 245 6.05 16.88 7.62
CA TYR A 245 4.92 17.75 7.34
C TYR A 245 5.30 18.89 6.39
N SER A 246 4.44 19.13 5.39
CA SER A 246 4.58 20.25 4.46
C SER A 246 3.63 21.38 4.83
N ARG A 247 4.15 22.58 5.12
CA ARG A 247 3.34 23.78 5.42
C ARG A 247 2.36 24.15 4.31
N ARG A 248 2.60 23.70 3.07
CA ARG A 248 1.70 23.88 1.92
C ARG A 248 0.39 23.09 2.02
N MET A 249 0.27 22.18 2.98
CA MET A 249 -0.98 21.48 3.27
C MET A 249 -1.94 22.33 4.14
N ALA A 250 -1.46 23.41 4.75
CA ALA A 250 -2.29 24.37 5.46
C ALA A 250 -3.12 25.23 4.45
N PRO A 251 -4.32 25.70 4.83
CA PRO A 251 -4.96 25.55 6.14
C PRO A 251 -5.74 24.23 6.31
N ALA A 252 -5.87 23.42 5.25
CA ALA A 252 -6.71 22.22 5.24
C ALA A 252 -6.20 21.12 6.19
N ILE A 253 -4.88 20.93 6.27
CA ILE A 253 -4.20 20.06 7.24
C ILE A 253 -3.15 20.89 7.96
N ARG A 254 -3.39 21.17 9.24
CA ARG A 254 -2.45 21.91 10.09
C ARG A 254 -1.50 20.95 10.80
N LEU A 255 -0.33 21.43 11.19
CA LEU A 255 0.67 20.60 11.89
C LEU A 255 0.11 19.85 13.13
N PRO A 256 -0.75 20.44 13.99
CA PRO A 256 -1.33 19.70 15.12
C PRO A 256 -2.23 18.53 14.72
N GLN A 257 -2.73 18.51 13.48
CA GLN A 257 -3.56 17.42 12.93
C GLN A 257 -2.72 16.34 12.24
N TRP A 258 -1.46 16.64 11.88
CA TRP A 258 -0.57 15.71 11.21
C TRP A 258 -0.29 14.48 12.08
N ARG A 259 -0.41 13.29 11.50
CA ARG A 259 -0.13 12.03 12.19
C ARG A 259 0.74 11.12 11.34
N LYS A 260 1.36 10.17 12.02
CA LYS A 260 2.07 9.05 11.42
C LYS A 260 1.48 7.73 11.92
N GLY A 261 1.62 6.70 11.12
CA GLY A 261 1.27 5.33 11.45
C GLY A 261 2.01 4.33 10.57
N SER A 262 1.68 3.06 10.77
CA SER A 262 1.98 1.95 9.89
C SER A 262 1.26 2.07 8.55
N GLN A 263 1.88 1.58 7.48
CA GLN A 263 1.23 1.36 6.18
C GLN A 263 0.12 0.30 6.30
N TRP A 264 0.35 -0.79 7.03
CA TRP A 264 -0.65 -1.83 7.25
C TRP A 264 -1.81 -1.31 8.08
N PHE A 265 -3.03 -1.62 7.65
CA PHE A 265 -4.26 -1.21 8.32
C PHE A 265 -5.34 -2.30 8.22
N GLU A 266 -6.35 -2.16 9.08
CA GLU A 266 -7.69 -2.67 8.82
C GLU A 266 -8.69 -1.51 8.88
N LEU A 267 -9.65 -1.49 7.95
CA LEU A 267 -10.75 -0.52 7.95
C LEU A 267 -12.10 -1.25 7.98
N SER A 268 -13.06 -0.67 8.67
CA SER A 268 -14.48 -0.97 8.49
C SER A 268 -14.99 -0.43 7.14
N ARG A 269 -16.09 -1.00 6.64
CA ARG A 269 -16.67 -0.64 5.33
C ARG A 269 -16.96 0.84 5.18
N ASP A 270 -17.60 1.44 6.17
CA ASP A 270 -17.93 2.88 6.20
C ASP A 270 -16.68 3.76 6.04
N LEU A 271 -15.61 3.45 6.78
CA LEU A 271 -14.37 4.20 6.74
C LEU A 271 -13.58 3.94 5.44
N ALA A 272 -13.64 2.73 4.88
CA ALA A 272 -13.10 2.43 3.57
C ALA A 272 -13.78 3.25 2.45
N ILE A 273 -15.10 3.42 2.52
CA ILE A 273 -15.86 4.28 1.61
C ILE A 273 -15.42 5.74 1.75
N ASP A 274 -15.31 6.26 2.98
CA ASP A 274 -14.84 7.62 3.25
C ASP A 274 -13.43 7.87 2.66
N VAL A 275 -12.54 6.88 2.74
CA VAL A 275 -11.18 6.94 2.17
C VAL A 275 -11.19 7.01 0.64
N LEU A 276 -12.10 6.30 -0.03
CA LEU A 276 -12.23 6.36 -1.49
C LEU A 276 -12.85 7.69 -1.94
N ALA A 277 -13.87 8.15 -1.23
CA ALA A 277 -14.60 9.38 -1.52
C ALA A 277 -13.82 10.66 -1.16
N ASP A 278 -12.65 10.56 -0.53
CA ASP A 278 -11.84 11.73 -0.17
C ASP A 278 -11.28 12.47 -1.39
N THR A 279 -11.97 13.55 -1.73
CA THR A 279 -11.59 14.52 -2.78
C THR A 279 -10.87 15.74 -2.21
N LYS A 280 -10.75 15.87 -0.89
CA LYS A 280 -10.23 17.07 -0.22
C LYS A 280 -8.79 16.90 0.26
N TYR A 281 -8.51 15.85 1.02
CA TYR A 281 -7.21 15.68 1.68
C TYR A 281 -6.25 14.86 0.84
N TYR A 282 -6.70 13.76 0.23
CA TYR A 282 -5.86 12.92 -0.62
C TYR A 282 -5.10 13.69 -1.73
N PRO A 283 -5.73 14.65 -2.47
CA PRO A 283 -5.01 15.45 -3.45
C PRO A 283 -3.90 16.33 -2.85
N LEU A 284 -4.00 16.72 -1.57
CA LEU A 284 -2.93 17.46 -0.89
C LEU A 284 -1.72 16.58 -0.65
N PHE A 285 -1.91 15.30 -0.29
CA PHE A 285 -0.80 14.34 -0.18
C PHE A 285 -0.14 14.14 -1.54
N ARG A 286 -0.91 13.92 -2.61
CA ARG A 286 -0.37 13.81 -3.97
C ARG A 286 0.47 15.01 -4.38
N ARG A 287 0.02 16.23 -4.06
CA ARG A 287 0.74 17.46 -4.44
C ARG A 287 1.94 17.75 -3.54
N HIS A 288 1.80 17.58 -2.23
CA HIS A 288 2.70 18.19 -1.24
C HIS A 288 3.47 17.19 -0.37
N CYS A 289 3.09 15.91 -0.32
CA CYS A 289 3.90 14.85 0.31
C CYS A 289 4.88 14.31 -0.73
N ARG A 290 6.04 14.97 -0.82
CA ARG A 290 7.17 14.56 -1.67
C ARG A 290 8.31 14.09 -0.77
N PRO A 291 9.23 13.23 -1.26
CA PRO A 291 10.37 12.76 -0.47
C PRO A 291 11.04 13.91 0.30
N SER A 292 11.30 13.77 1.61
CA SER A 292 11.24 12.53 2.43
C SER A 292 9.88 12.20 3.09
N CYS A 293 8.76 12.75 2.61
CA CYS A 293 7.40 12.38 3.05
C CYS A 293 6.91 11.10 2.35
N TYR A 294 6.27 10.20 3.11
CA TYR A 294 5.70 8.93 2.64
C TYR A 294 4.18 8.91 2.84
N PRO A 295 3.36 9.01 1.78
CA PRO A 295 1.90 9.12 1.90
C PRO A 295 1.26 7.91 2.58
N ASP A 296 1.79 6.72 2.34
CA ASP A 296 1.38 5.43 2.92
C ASP A 296 1.47 5.39 4.46
N GLU A 297 2.42 6.14 5.05
CA GLU A 297 2.58 6.22 6.51
C GLU A 297 1.87 7.43 7.14
N HIS A 298 1.26 8.33 6.34
CA HIS A 298 0.79 9.63 6.82
C HIS A 298 -0.64 10.00 6.41
N TYR A 299 -1.11 9.57 5.24
CA TYR A 299 -2.44 9.91 4.72
C TYR A 299 -3.54 9.37 5.63
N LEU A 300 -3.65 8.04 5.74
CA LEU A 300 -4.67 7.40 6.57
C LEU A 300 -4.57 7.82 8.04
N PRO A 301 -3.38 7.81 8.69
CA PRO A 301 -3.30 8.23 10.09
C PRO A 301 -3.78 9.67 10.31
N THR A 302 -3.49 10.58 9.36
CA THR A 302 -3.89 11.99 9.47
C THR A 302 -5.39 12.16 9.26
N THR A 303 -5.95 11.59 8.18
CA THR A 303 -7.37 11.76 7.86
C THR A 303 -8.26 11.02 8.86
N VAL A 304 -7.88 9.81 9.29
CA VAL A 304 -8.60 9.07 10.33
C VAL A 304 -8.58 9.81 11.66
N ASN A 305 -7.45 10.35 12.08
CA ASN A 305 -7.39 11.17 13.30
C ASN A 305 -8.29 12.42 13.21
N MET A 306 -8.32 13.08 12.04
CA MET A 306 -9.11 14.30 11.84
C MET A 306 -10.61 14.05 11.78
N LEU A 307 -11.04 12.94 11.16
CA LEU A 307 -12.44 12.73 10.76
C LEU A 307 -13.11 11.58 11.49
N HIS A 308 -12.34 10.58 11.94
CA HIS A 308 -12.85 9.28 12.39
C HIS A 308 -12.22 8.80 13.70
N GLY A 309 -11.57 9.67 14.48
CA GLY A 309 -10.78 9.28 15.65
C GLY A 309 -11.55 8.43 16.67
N ALA A 310 -12.83 8.74 16.92
CA ALA A 310 -13.69 7.98 17.84
C ALA A 310 -14.02 6.55 17.34
N ARG A 311 -13.94 6.31 16.02
CA ARG A 311 -14.17 5.01 15.36
C ARG A 311 -12.87 4.23 15.11
N ASN A 312 -11.73 4.68 15.63
CA ASN A 312 -10.43 4.05 15.41
C ASN A 312 -9.76 3.61 16.70
N ALA A 313 -9.06 2.47 16.67
CA ALA A 313 -8.36 1.92 17.84
C ALA A 313 -6.94 2.50 18.07
N ASN A 314 -6.45 3.34 17.16
CA ASN A 314 -5.10 3.94 17.19
C ASN A 314 -3.94 2.92 17.20
N ARG A 315 -4.19 1.71 16.69
CA ARG A 315 -3.20 0.63 16.50
C ARG A 315 -3.59 -0.20 15.28
N THR A 316 -2.64 -1.00 14.77
CA THR A 316 -2.91 -1.99 13.73
C THR A 316 -3.30 -3.35 14.33
N VAL A 317 -3.76 -4.26 13.46
CA VAL A 317 -3.83 -5.71 13.72
C VAL A 317 -2.60 -6.45 13.17
N THR A 318 -1.54 -5.74 12.83
CA THR A 318 -0.32 -6.30 12.23
C THR A 318 0.86 -6.00 13.13
N TYR A 319 1.57 -7.05 13.57
CA TYR A 319 2.82 -6.89 14.28
C TYR A 319 3.98 -6.68 13.31
N VAL A 320 4.85 -5.73 13.63
CA VAL A 320 6.10 -5.50 12.91
C VAL A 320 7.19 -5.24 13.95
N ASP A 321 8.32 -5.96 13.85
CA ASP A 321 9.44 -5.78 14.76
C ASP A 321 10.35 -4.63 14.32
N TRP A 322 10.27 -3.50 15.02
CA TRP A 322 11.10 -2.32 14.79
C TRP A 322 12.27 -2.19 15.77
N SER A 323 12.57 -3.24 16.56
CA SER A 323 13.59 -3.18 17.63
C SER A 323 15.00 -2.83 17.13
N LYS A 324 15.32 -3.14 15.88
CA LYS A 324 16.61 -2.81 15.25
C LYS A 324 16.73 -1.35 14.81
N GLY A 325 15.62 -0.61 14.74
CA GLY A 325 15.56 0.74 14.18
C GLY A 325 15.85 0.80 12.67
N GLY A 326 15.84 2.01 12.10
CA GLY A 326 16.13 2.25 10.68
C GLY A 326 14.87 2.42 9.82
N ALA A 327 15.06 2.28 8.50
CA ALA A 327 14.00 2.46 7.49
C ALA A 327 13.21 1.19 7.19
N HIS A 328 13.67 0.03 7.67
CA HIS A 328 13.06 -1.27 7.44
C HIS A 328 12.92 -2.02 8.76
N PRO A 329 11.86 -2.83 8.92
CA PRO A 329 11.70 -3.65 10.11
C PRO A 329 12.71 -4.80 10.14
N ALA A 330 12.78 -5.49 11.27
CA ALA A 330 13.69 -6.60 11.47
C ALA A 330 13.40 -7.73 10.48
N LYS A 331 14.44 -8.14 9.76
CA LYS A 331 14.39 -9.28 8.84
C LYS A 331 14.38 -10.61 9.60
N TYR A 332 13.47 -11.49 9.21
CA TYR A 332 13.41 -12.87 9.71
C TYR A 332 14.13 -13.79 8.72
N THR A 333 15.16 -14.48 9.20
CA THR A 333 15.90 -15.49 8.43
C THR A 333 15.49 -16.90 8.87
N ALA A 334 15.98 -17.93 8.18
CA ALA A 334 15.70 -19.32 8.54
C ALA A 334 15.98 -19.64 10.02
N GLY A 335 17.05 -19.06 10.60
CA GLY A 335 17.38 -19.22 12.02
C GLY A 335 16.38 -18.59 13.00
N ASN A 336 15.53 -17.67 12.54
CA ASN A 336 14.49 -17.05 13.36
C ASN A 336 13.17 -17.84 13.35
N VAL A 337 12.99 -18.75 12.39
CA VAL A 337 11.77 -19.57 12.25
C VAL A 337 11.90 -20.81 13.14
N THR A 338 11.51 -20.66 14.40
CA THR A 338 11.49 -21.75 15.39
C THR A 338 10.07 -22.05 15.84
N ALA A 339 9.83 -23.23 16.42
CA ALA A 339 8.53 -23.59 17.00
C ALA A 339 8.05 -22.57 18.05
N ALA A 340 8.97 -21.86 18.71
CA ALA A 340 8.68 -20.82 19.69
C ALA A 340 8.46 -19.42 19.10
N ALA A 341 8.75 -19.18 17.81
CA ALA A 341 8.74 -17.85 17.22
C ALA A 341 7.33 -17.22 17.22
N VAL A 342 6.34 -17.94 16.66
CA VAL A 342 4.94 -17.46 16.61
C VAL A 342 4.33 -17.32 18.02
N PRO A 343 4.43 -18.30 18.93
CA PRO A 343 4.01 -18.11 20.33
C PRO A 343 4.71 -16.92 21.01
N GLY A 344 5.99 -16.70 20.74
CA GLY A 344 6.75 -15.57 21.28
C GLY A 344 6.25 -14.22 20.78
N ILE A 345 5.90 -14.11 19.49
CA ILE A 345 5.30 -12.89 18.92
C ILE A 345 3.92 -12.62 19.56
N ARG A 346 3.06 -13.65 19.64
CA ARG A 346 1.75 -13.54 20.29
C ARG A 346 1.85 -13.06 21.74
N ARG A 347 2.86 -13.49 22.50
CA ARG A 347 3.08 -13.05 23.89
C ARG A 347 3.69 -11.65 24.01
N ARG A 348 4.47 -11.22 23.03
CA ARG A 348 5.11 -9.88 23.01
C ARG A 348 4.14 -8.77 22.65
N GLY A 349 3.08 -9.07 21.91
CA GLY A 349 1.97 -8.12 21.73
C GLY A 349 1.43 -7.62 23.06
N GLY A 350 1.37 -8.53 24.05
CA GLY A 350 0.84 -8.28 25.39
C GLY A 350 1.59 -7.23 26.20
N ARG A 351 2.74 -6.79 25.71
CA ARG A 351 3.68 -5.92 26.43
C ARG A 351 4.11 -4.68 25.67
N ASN A 352 3.74 -4.55 24.40
CA ASN A 352 4.11 -3.37 23.60
C ASN A 352 3.12 -2.23 23.84
N ASP A 353 3.02 -1.81 25.09
CA ASP A 353 2.71 -0.42 25.43
C ASP A 353 3.87 0.43 24.91
N ARG A 354 3.82 0.85 23.64
CA ARG A 354 4.37 2.17 23.35
C ARG A 354 3.57 3.10 24.25
N PRO A 355 4.20 3.83 25.18
CA PRO A 355 3.47 4.61 26.16
C PRO A 355 2.48 5.49 25.43
N TRP A 356 1.20 5.32 25.77
CA TRP A 356 0.11 6.18 25.37
C TRP A 356 0.43 7.59 25.88
N ILE A 357 1.23 8.35 25.13
CA ILE A 357 1.42 9.77 25.39
C ILE A 357 0.14 10.42 24.88
N TYR A 358 -0.84 10.50 25.77
CA TYR A 358 -2.00 11.37 25.65
C TYR A 358 -1.49 12.77 25.31
N ILE A 359 -1.66 13.19 24.05
CA ILE A 359 -1.56 14.60 23.71
C ILE A 359 -2.98 15.14 23.72
N GLN A 360 -3.32 15.70 24.89
CA GLN A 360 -4.34 16.70 25.22
C GLN A 360 -5.48 16.90 24.21
N GLN A 361 -6.71 16.66 24.70
CA GLN A 361 -7.94 17.24 24.15
C GLN A 361 -7.77 18.76 23.93
N PRO A 362 -8.30 19.33 22.84
CA PRO A 362 -8.48 20.78 22.76
C PRO A 362 -9.41 21.23 23.89
N LEU A 363 -9.04 22.33 24.54
CA LEU A 363 -9.73 23.01 25.63
C LEU A 363 -11.26 23.06 25.44
N ASP A 364 -11.97 22.55 26.44
CA ASP A 364 -13.43 22.67 26.59
C ASP A 364 -13.87 24.12 26.85
N HIS A 365 -15.00 24.50 26.26
CA HIS A 365 -15.92 25.50 26.83
C HIS A 365 -16.69 24.88 28.01
N PRO A 366 -17.10 25.66 29.03
CA PRO A 366 -17.48 25.11 30.32
C PRO A 366 -18.91 24.58 30.31
N VAL A 367 -19.08 23.30 30.66
CA VAL A 367 -20.38 22.77 31.13
C VAL A 367 -20.15 21.99 32.42
N THR A 368 -21.09 22.18 33.33
CA THR A 368 -21.09 21.95 34.77
C THR A 368 -20.92 20.50 35.21
N ARG A 369 -20.31 20.33 36.41
CA ARG A 369 -20.11 19.07 37.14
C ARG A 369 -21.43 18.38 37.46
N GLU A 370 -21.56 17.11 37.07
CA GLU A 370 -22.35 16.12 37.80
C GLU A 370 -21.58 14.80 37.93
N HIS A 371 -21.62 14.23 39.13
CA HIS A 371 -20.98 12.95 39.49
C HIS A 371 -21.59 11.78 38.71
N LYS A 372 -20.75 10.95 38.10
CA LYS A 372 -21.12 9.59 37.68
C LYS A 372 -20.13 8.57 38.23
N THR A 373 -20.72 7.57 38.88
CA THR A 373 -20.16 6.32 39.38
C THR A 373 -19.33 5.57 38.32
N PRO A 374 -18.28 4.82 38.72
CA PRO A 374 -17.44 4.10 37.78
C PRO A 374 -18.19 2.90 37.17
N PRO A 375 -18.06 2.64 35.85
CA PRO A 375 -18.70 1.50 35.24
C PRO A 375 -18.01 0.19 35.64
N LEU A 376 -18.86 -0.81 35.87
CA LEU A 376 -18.57 -2.20 36.17
C LEU A 376 -17.55 -2.79 35.16
N HIS A 377 -16.46 -3.36 35.68
CA HIS A 377 -15.52 -4.16 34.89
C HIS A 377 -16.22 -5.41 34.34
N LEU A 378 -16.54 -5.40 33.04
CA LEU A 378 -16.78 -6.63 32.29
C LEU A 378 -15.43 -7.26 31.93
N PRO A 379 -15.28 -8.60 32.00
CA PRO A 379 -14.04 -9.28 31.66
C PRO A 379 -13.73 -9.08 30.18
N ALA A 380 -12.52 -8.62 29.88
CA ALA A 380 -12.03 -8.44 28.51
C ALA A 380 -12.02 -9.80 27.79
N PRO A 381 -12.70 -9.96 26.64
CA PRO A 381 -12.50 -11.14 25.80
C PRO A 381 -11.03 -11.19 25.41
N HIS A 382 -10.41 -12.37 25.49
CA HIS A 382 -9.01 -12.64 25.15
C HIS A 382 -8.56 -11.80 23.94
N LEU A 383 -7.79 -10.74 24.20
CA LEU A 383 -7.43 -9.75 23.19
C LEU A 383 -6.55 -10.41 22.13
N VAL A 384 -7.07 -10.55 20.91
CA VAL A 384 -6.23 -10.77 19.73
C VAL A 384 -5.54 -9.44 19.46
N GLU A 385 -4.32 -9.28 19.96
CA GLU A 385 -3.60 -8.02 19.78
C GLU A 385 -3.16 -7.81 18.33
N PHE A 386 -2.76 -8.89 17.65
CA PHE A 386 -2.38 -8.88 16.26
C PHE A 386 -2.96 -10.08 15.52
N ALA A 387 -3.56 -9.86 14.37
CA ALA A 387 -3.99 -10.90 13.44
C ALA A 387 -2.82 -11.44 12.61
N THR A 388 -1.82 -10.61 12.27
CA THR A 388 -0.74 -10.96 11.35
C THR A 388 0.63 -10.43 11.79
N VAL A 389 1.71 -10.95 11.21
CA VAL A 389 3.06 -10.37 11.27
C VAL A 389 3.63 -10.26 9.87
N CYS A 390 4.26 -9.14 9.53
CA CYS A 390 4.95 -8.97 8.26
C CYS A 390 6.46 -9.14 8.46
N MET A 391 7.01 -10.18 7.82
CA MET A 391 8.42 -10.55 7.90
C MET A 391 9.13 -9.96 6.67
N VAL A 392 10.02 -8.99 6.82
CA VAL A 392 10.84 -8.49 5.69
C VAL A 392 12.04 -9.38 5.44
#